data_AF-A0A9W9EZG9-F1
#
_entry.id   AF-A0A9W9EZG9-F1
#
_cell.length_a   1.000
_cell.length_b   1.000
_cell.length_c   1.000
_cell.angle_alpha   90.00
_cell.angle_beta   90.00
_cell.angle_gamma   90.00
#
_symmetry.space_group_name_H-M   'P 1'
#
loop_
_entity.id
_entity.type
_entity.pdbx_description
1 polymer ?
#
loop_
_entity_poly.entity_id
_entity_poly.type
_entity_poly.pdbx_seq_one_letter_code
_entity_poly.pdbx_strand_id
1 'polypeptide(L)'
;MNHYDTSQSLRQLKMKWPKPNVTVTYTNPQYKAPDRAKEPDGTVFLSKFQHLAIKYGKVTEHHPAAPCGNVIPEDLEKLRWLGKEVRKCQLEKKEPIEGDSLGCFWSPART
;
A
#
# COMPACT_ATOMS: atom_id res chain seq x y z
N MET A 1 -34.25 -25.04 3.75
CA MET A 1 -33.46 -24.17 4.64
C MET A 1 -32.41 -25.03 5.33
N ASN A 2 -31.13 -24.91 4.96
CA ASN A 2 -30.04 -25.54 5.71
C ASN A 2 -29.29 -24.44 6.46
N HIS A 3 -29.22 -24.61 7.77
CA HIS A 3 -28.52 -23.74 8.72
C HIS A 3 -27.02 -23.71 8.40
N TYR A 4 -26.48 -22.51 8.17
CA TYR A 4 -25.03 -22.30 8.15
C TYR A 4 -24.56 -21.93 9.56
N ASP A 5 -23.72 -22.80 10.12
CA ASP A 5 -23.01 -22.60 11.38
C ASP A 5 -22.06 -21.40 11.25
N THR A 6 -22.27 -20.42 12.12
CA THR A 6 -21.63 -19.10 12.10
C THR A 6 -20.51 -19.08 13.15
N SER A 7 -19.47 -19.91 13.02
CA SER A 7 -18.41 -19.88 14.06
C SER A 7 -17.06 -20.50 13.73
N GLN A 8 -16.65 -20.64 12.46
CA GLN A 8 -15.21 -20.83 12.20
C GLN A 8 -14.52 -19.47 12.24
N SER A 9 -14.13 -19.07 13.45
CA SER A 9 -13.18 -18.01 13.71
C SER A 9 -12.00 -18.16 12.75
N LEU A 10 -11.84 -17.16 11.87
CA LEU A 10 -10.70 -17.05 10.98
C LEU A 10 -9.45 -17.18 11.84
N ARG A 11 -8.79 -18.34 11.77
CA ARG A 11 -7.52 -18.59 12.45
C ARG A 11 -6.59 -17.49 11.96
N GLN A 12 -6.31 -16.52 12.84
CA GLN A 12 -5.35 -15.46 12.58
C GLN A 12 -4.03 -16.12 12.20
N LEU A 13 -3.75 -16.19 10.90
CA LEU A 13 -2.51 -16.75 10.40
C LEU A 13 -1.49 -15.62 10.49
N LYS A 14 -0.96 -15.38 11.70
CA LYS A 14 -0.07 -14.27 12.02
C LYS A 14 1.23 -14.38 11.22
N MET A 15 1.23 -13.91 9.97
CA MET A 15 2.45 -13.79 9.19
C MET A 15 3.20 -12.55 9.64
N LYS A 16 4.45 -12.76 10.07
CA LYS A 16 5.33 -11.68 10.53
C LYS A 16 5.94 -11.00 9.30
N TRP A 17 5.24 -10.01 8.78
CA TRP A 17 5.73 -9.10 7.74
C TRP A 17 6.99 -8.37 8.23
N PRO A 18 8.03 -8.18 7.40
CA PRO A 18 9.02 -7.15 7.67
C PRO A 18 8.28 -5.81 7.53
N LYS A 19 7.92 -5.20 8.66
CA LYS A 19 7.37 -3.85 8.68
C LYS A 19 8.46 -2.93 8.14
N PRO A 20 8.24 -2.26 6.98
CA PRO A 20 9.15 -1.19 6.61
C PRO A 20 9.11 -0.16 7.74
N ASN A 21 10.27 0.27 8.20
CA ASN A 21 10.32 1.36 9.15
C ASN A 21 9.85 2.63 8.42
N VAL A 22 8.76 3.21 8.89
CA VAL A 22 8.17 4.44 8.34
C VAL A 22 8.41 5.56 9.32
N THR A 23 8.96 6.67 8.83
CA THR A 23 8.99 7.92 9.59
C THR A 23 7.70 8.68 9.31
N VAL A 24 6.86 8.82 10.34
CA VAL A 24 5.66 9.66 10.28
C VAL A 24 6.12 11.11 10.36
N THR A 25 5.78 11.91 9.35
CA THR A 25 6.03 13.35 9.34
C THR A 25 4.73 14.05 9.72
N TYR A 26 4.74 14.85 10.79
CA TYR A 26 3.61 15.71 11.12
C TYR A 26 3.41 16.68 9.95
N THR A 27 2.31 16.51 9.24
CA THR A 27 1.92 17.32 8.09
C THR A 27 0.56 17.94 8.40
N ASN A 28 0.38 19.21 8.02
CA ASN A 28 -0.91 19.89 8.15
C ASN A 28 -1.98 18.99 7.48
N PRO A 29 -3.09 18.63 8.15
CA PRO A 29 -4.09 17.72 7.61
C PRO A 29 -4.79 18.25 6.34
N GLN A 30 -4.70 19.56 6.06
CA GLN A 30 -5.16 20.16 4.81
C GLN A 30 -4.10 20.14 3.70
N TYR A 31 -2.84 19.84 4.01
CA TYR A 31 -1.77 19.73 3.02
C TYR A 31 -2.01 18.55 2.09
N LYS A 32 -1.91 18.82 0.79
CA LYS A 32 -1.92 17.82 -0.26
C LYS A 32 -0.79 18.13 -1.22
N ALA A 33 0.03 17.13 -1.52
CA ALA A 33 0.92 17.17 -2.66
C ALA A 33 0.05 17.37 -3.92
N PRO A 34 0.32 18.38 -4.76
CA PRO A 34 -0.51 18.70 -5.92
C PRO A 34 -0.46 17.60 -6.98
N ASP A 35 0.65 16.87 -7.08
CA ASP A 35 0.87 15.80 -8.03
C ASP A 35 1.65 14.66 -7.39
N ARG A 36 0.95 13.58 -7.03
CA ARG A 36 1.55 12.39 -6.40
C ARG A 36 2.53 11.63 -7.31
N ALA A 37 2.47 11.84 -8.63
CA ALA A 37 3.42 11.24 -9.56
C ALA A 37 4.83 11.85 -9.40
N LYS A 38 4.94 13.07 -8.86
CA LYS A 38 6.21 13.78 -8.64
C LYS A 38 6.83 13.52 -7.27
N GLU A 39 6.07 12.99 -6.31
CA GLU A 39 6.58 12.64 -4.98
C GLU A 39 7.67 11.55 -5.04
N PRO A 40 8.61 11.47 -4.09
CA PRO A 40 9.63 10.44 -4.12
C PRO A 40 9.06 9.03 -3.87
N ASP A 41 9.80 8.01 -4.27
CA ASP A 41 9.49 6.64 -3.86
C ASP A 41 9.67 6.52 -2.34
N GLY A 42 8.79 5.76 -1.70
CA GLY A 42 8.70 5.64 -0.24
C GLY A 42 7.66 6.56 0.39
N THR A 43 7.09 7.54 -0.35
CA THR A 43 6.06 8.41 0.20
C THR A 43 4.79 7.63 0.53
N VAL A 44 4.32 7.84 1.76
CA VAL A 44 3.11 7.26 2.33
C VAL A 44 2.00 8.30 2.28
N PHE A 45 0.84 7.91 1.77
CA PHE A 45 -0.32 8.77 1.60
C PHE A 45 -1.52 8.24 2.37
N LEU A 46 -2.33 9.16 2.89
CA LEU A 46 -3.67 8.88 3.39
C LEU A 46 -4.71 9.40 2.39
N SER A 47 -5.78 8.63 2.22
CA SER A 47 -6.89 8.97 1.33
C SER A 47 -8.22 8.99 2.07
N LYS A 48 -9.16 9.82 1.58
CA LYS A 48 -10.56 9.80 2.02
C LYS A 48 -11.24 8.44 1.78
N PHE A 49 -10.71 7.62 0.86
CA PHE A 49 -11.16 6.25 0.63
C PHE A 49 -10.70 5.26 1.72
N GLN A 50 -10.18 5.76 2.85
CA GLN A 50 -9.64 4.94 3.94
C GLN A 50 -8.45 4.07 3.49
N HIS A 51 -7.69 4.55 2.50
CA HIS A 51 -6.49 3.87 2.01
C HIS A 51 -5.23 4.45 2.64
N LEU A 52 -4.32 3.55 3.02
CA LEU A 52 -2.91 3.85 3.27
C LEU A 52 -2.12 3.41 2.03
N ALA A 53 -1.70 4.36 1.20
CA ALA A 53 -0.98 4.07 -0.03
C ALA A 53 0.51 4.37 0.12
N ILE A 54 1.38 3.53 -0.46
CA ILE A 54 2.83 3.76 -0.48
C ILE A 54 3.29 3.77 -1.93
N LYS A 55 3.98 4.83 -2.35
CA LYS A 55 4.61 4.88 -3.67
C LYS A 55 5.91 4.07 -3.63
N TYR A 56 6.09 3.16 -4.58
CA TYR A 56 7.29 2.30 -4.68
C TYR A 56 7.93 2.32 -6.09
N GLY A 57 7.44 3.18 -6.97
CA GLY A 57 7.90 3.34 -8.34
C GLY A 57 7.07 4.35 -9.14
N LYS A 58 7.22 4.34 -10.48
CA LYS A 58 6.54 5.28 -11.38
C LYS A 58 5.02 5.15 -11.31
N VAL A 59 4.35 6.27 -11.06
CA VAL A 59 2.88 6.41 -11.05
C VAL A 59 2.47 7.34 -12.18
N THR A 60 1.40 7.00 -12.90
CA THR A 60 0.85 7.83 -14.00
C THR A 60 -0.29 8.74 -13.57
N GLU A 61 -0.94 8.46 -12.45
CA GLU A 61 -2.05 9.29 -11.95
C GLU A 61 -1.50 10.53 -11.23
N HIS A 62 -1.80 11.70 -11.78
CA HIS A 62 -1.34 13.01 -11.33
C HIS A 62 -2.25 13.67 -10.27
N HIS A 63 -3.16 12.90 -9.65
CA HIS A 63 -4.10 13.47 -8.69
C HIS A 63 -3.41 13.96 -7.41
N PRO A 64 -3.94 15.01 -6.77
CA PRO A 64 -3.47 15.43 -5.47
C PRO A 64 -3.64 14.34 -4.42
N ALA A 65 -2.65 14.16 -3.55
CA ALA A 65 -2.66 13.18 -2.48
C ALA A 65 -2.16 13.80 -1.17
N ALA A 66 -2.59 13.28 -0.02
CA ALA A 66 -2.14 13.78 1.28
C ALA A 66 -0.99 12.92 1.81
N PRO A 67 0.29 13.33 1.63
CA PRO A 67 1.42 12.59 2.17
C PRO A 67 1.44 12.72 3.70
N CYS A 68 1.75 11.64 4.40
CA CYS A 68 1.78 11.57 5.87
C CYS A 68 3.06 10.94 6.42
N GLY A 69 3.96 10.47 5.57
CA GLY A 69 5.18 9.80 5.99
C GLY A 69 6.05 9.38 4.82
N ASN A 70 7.24 8.89 5.14
CA ASN A 70 8.14 8.27 4.17
C ASN A 70 8.74 7.00 4.77
N VAL A 71 8.91 5.98 3.92
CA VAL A 71 9.71 4.79 4.24
C VAL A 71 11.17 5.19 4.38
N ILE A 72 11.88 4.63 5.36
CA ILE A 72 13.31 4.91 5.53
C ILE A 72 14.11 4.45 4.30
N PRO A 73 15.20 5.15 3.93
CA PRO A 73 16.00 4.82 2.75
C PRO A 73 16.45 3.35 2.69
N GLU A 74 16.79 2.77 3.84
CA GLU A 74 17.29 1.40 3.98
C GLU A 74 16.26 0.33 3.59
N ASP A 75 14.97 0.67 3.64
CA ASP A 75 13.86 -0.24 3.33
C ASP A 75 13.27 0.01 1.93
N LEU A 76 13.78 0.98 1.16
CA LEU A 76 13.25 1.28 -0.18
C LEU A 76 13.41 0.10 -1.16
N GLU A 77 14.51 -0.63 -1.11
CA GLU A 77 14.68 -1.81 -1.96
C GLU A 77 13.71 -2.94 -1.59
N LYS A 78 13.49 -3.16 -0.29
CA LYS A 78 12.50 -4.12 0.21
C LYS A 78 11.09 -3.74 -0.23
N LEU A 79 10.77 -2.45 -0.19
CA LEU A 79 9.50 -1.91 -0.66
C LEU A 79 9.29 -2.16 -2.16
N ARG A 80 10.33 -1.95 -3.00
CA ARG A 80 10.26 -2.24 -4.44
C ARG A 80 10.05 -3.73 -4.72
N TRP A 81 10.77 -4.60 -4.00
CA TRP A 81 10.59 -6.04 -4.09
C TRP A 81 9.17 -6.44 -3.70
N LEU A 82 8.68 -5.94 -2.57
CA LEU A 82 7.32 -6.19 -2.08
C LEU A 82 6.28 -5.77 -3.13
N GLY A 83 6.44 -4.60 -3.74
CA GLY A 83 5.52 -4.14 -4.76
C GLY A 83 5.50 -5.00 -6.03
N LYS A 84 6.62 -5.64 -6.40
CA LYS A 84 6.65 -6.62 -7.49
C LYS A 84 5.92 -7.90 -7.11
N GLU A 85 6.12 -8.41 -5.89
CA GLU A 85 5.43 -9.61 -5.42
C GLU A 85 3.92 -9.40 -5.27
N VAL A 86 3.48 -8.26 -4.72
CA VAL A 86 2.05 -7.90 -4.65
C VAL A 86 1.43 -7.87 -6.04
N ARG A 87 2.09 -7.22 -7.02
CA ARG A 87 1.64 -7.21 -8.41
C ARG A 87 1.56 -8.62 -9.00
N LYS A 88 2.56 -9.46 -8.75
CA LYS A 88 2.59 -10.86 -9.22
C LYS A 88 1.44 -11.66 -8.62
N CYS A 89 1.18 -11.53 -7.33
CA CYS A 89 0.04 -12.18 -6.69
C CYS A 89 -1.29 -11.67 -7.26
N GLN A 90 -1.44 -10.36 -7.47
CA GLN A 90 -2.66 -9.78 -8.00
C GLN A 90 -2.93 -10.18 -9.46
N LEU A 91 -1.91 -10.25 -10.30
CA LEU A 91 -2.07 -10.56 -11.73
C LEU A 91 -2.12 -12.06 -12.01
N GLU A 92 -1.26 -12.84 -11.36
CA GLU A 92 -1.03 -14.25 -11.70
C GLU A 92 -1.61 -15.20 -10.65
N LYS A 93 -1.11 -15.16 -9.41
CA LYS A 93 -1.38 -16.22 -8.42
C LYS A 93 -2.77 -16.17 -7.79
N LYS A 94 -3.35 -14.97 -7.67
CA LYS A 94 -4.59 -14.68 -6.94
C LYS A 94 -4.59 -15.14 -5.46
N GLU A 95 -3.40 -15.33 -4.90
CA GLU A 95 -3.23 -15.65 -3.48
C GLU A 95 -3.47 -14.40 -2.63
N PRO A 96 -4.27 -14.49 -1.55
CA PRO A 96 -4.50 -13.36 -0.66
C PRO A 96 -3.21 -12.99 0.09
N ILE A 97 -2.95 -11.68 0.18
CA ILE A 97 -1.83 -11.11 0.94
C ILE A 97 -2.41 -10.43 2.19
N GLU A 98 -2.09 -10.96 3.38
CA GLU A 98 -2.52 -10.35 4.65
C GLU A 98 -1.85 -8.97 4.84
N GLY A 99 -2.60 -7.97 5.30
CA GLY A 99 -2.09 -6.58 5.39
C GLY A 99 -2.30 -5.74 4.12
N ASP A 100 -2.85 -6.32 3.05
CA ASP A 100 -3.47 -5.58 1.94
C ASP A 100 -4.83 -5.02 2.39
N SER A 101 -4.81 -4.08 3.33
CA SER A 101 -6.01 -3.31 3.67
C SER A 101 -6.26 -2.30 2.56
N LEU A 102 -7.15 -2.69 1.64
CA LEU A 102 -7.86 -1.83 0.68
C LEU A 102 -7.00 -1.33 -0.50
N GLY A 103 -6.91 -2.17 -1.54
CA GLY A 103 -7.38 -1.81 -2.88
C GLY A 103 -6.95 -0.44 -3.43
N CYS A 104 -5.65 -0.19 -3.56
CA CYS A 104 -5.14 0.88 -4.43
C CYS A 104 -3.67 0.64 -4.80
N PHE A 105 -3.41 -0.43 -5.57
CA PHE A 105 -2.11 -0.62 -6.20
C PHE A 105 -2.19 -0.19 -7.67
N TRP A 106 -1.67 1.01 -7.97
CA TRP A 106 -1.71 1.56 -9.32
C TRP A 106 -0.52 1.03 -10.13
N SER A 107 -0.85 0.32 -11.21
CA SER A 107 0.10 -0.22 -12.18
C SER A 107 1.07 0.86 -12.68
N PRO A 108 2.39 0.62 -12.72
CA PRO A 108 3.26 1.41 -13.57
C PRO A 108 2.82 1.18 -15.03
N ALA A 109 2.85 2.25 -15.83
CA ALA A 109 2.54 2.19 -17.26
C ALA A 109 3.26 0.99 -17.91
N ARG A 110 2.51 0.21 -18.68
CA ARG A 110 3.11 -0.64 -19.73
C ARG A 110 3.87 0.30 -20.67
N THR A 111 5.19 0.27 -20.61
CA THR A 111 6.05 0.62 -21.76
C THR A 111 6.23 -0.62 -22.59
#